data_AF-A0A822F0Z8-F1
#
_entry.id   AF-A0A822F0Z8-F1
#
_cell.length_a   1.000
_cell.length_b   1.000
_cell.length_c   1.000
_cell.angle_alpha   90.00
_cell.angle_beta   90.00
_cell.angle_gamma   90.00
#
_symmetry.space_group_name_H-M   'P 1'
#
loop_
_entity.id
_entity.type
_entity.pdbx_description
1 polymer ?
#
loop_
_entity_poly.entity_id
_entity_poly.type
_entity_poly.pdbx_seq_one_letter_code
_entity_poly.pdbx_strand_id
1 'polypeptide(L)' 'ATFELSDILQQLGMKDAFSNYKPNFTGIASGNNNRDHLYISKVIHKAFIDVNEQG' A
#
# COMPACT_ATOMS: atom_id res chain seq x y z
N ALA A 1 0.42 -14.86 10.26
CA ALA A 1 -0.81 -14.32 9.63
C ALA A 1 -0.43 -13.37 8.49
N THR A 2 -1.25 -13.31 7.45
CA THR A 2 -1.09 -12.37 6.33
C THR A 2 -2.38 -11.57 6.22
N PHE A 3 -2.25 -10.25 6.14
CA PHE A 3 -3.35 -9.30 6.07
C PHE A 3 -3.20 -8.43 4.84
N GLU A 4 -4.31 -8.19 4.15
CA GLU A 4 -4.43 -7.18 3.11
C GLU A 4 -4.89 -5.89 3.80
N LEU A 5 -4.13 -4.79 3.69
CA LEU A 5 -4.37 -3.55 4.42
C LEU A 5 -4.95 -2.43 3.57
N SER A 6 -5.17 -2.63 2.27
CA SER A 6 -5.59 -1.55 1.36
C SER A 6 -6.92 -0.93 1.81
N ASP A 7 -7.89 -1.74 2.22
CA ASP A 7 -9.19 -1.24 2.67
C ASP A 7 -9.09 -0.44 3.97
N ILE A 8 -8.29 -0.92 4.92
CA ILE A 8 -8.06 -0.26 6.21
C ILE A 8 -7.38 1.10 5.98
N LEU A 9 -6.34 1.15 5.15
CA LEU A 9 -5.62 2.39 4.86
C LEU A 9 -6.51 3.42 4.14
N GLN A 10 -7.37 2.97 3.23
CA GLN A 10 -8.37 3.84 2.59
C GLN A 10 -9.40 4.38 3.59
N GLN A 11 -9.85 3.57 4.55
CA GLN A 11 -10.75 3.99 5.62
C GLN A 11 -10.09 5.00 6.58
N LEU A 12 -8.79 4.86 6.82
CA LEU A 12 -7.99 5.81 7.62
C LEU A 12 -7.66 7.13 6.87
N GLY A 13 -8.06 7.26 5.61
CA GLY A 13 -7.95 8.51 4.84
C GLY A 13 -6.93 8.47 3.70
N MET A 14 -6.16 7.39 3.55
CA MET A 14 -5.20 7.22 2.46
C MET A 14 -5.90 6.74 1.18
N LYS A 15 -6.84 7.51 0.63
CA LYS A 15 -7.63 7.10 -0.55
C LYS A 15 -6.91 7.37 -1.87
N ASP A 16 -6.27 8.53 -1.99
CA ASP A 16 -5.65 8.98 -3.25
C ASP A 16 -4.51 8.07 -3.70
N ALA A 17 -3.80 7.45 -2.76
CA ALA A 17 -2.71 6.51 -3.00
C ALA A 17 -3.14 5.26 -3.79
N PHE A 18 -4.42 4.86 -3.69
CA PHE A 18 -4.99 3.67 -4.36
C PHE A 18 -5.84 4.03 -5.58
N SER A 19 -6.08 5.32 -5.82
CA SER A 19 -6.84 5.79 -6.97
C SER A 19 -5.98 5.78 -8.22
N ASN A 20 -6.54 5.40 -9.35
CA ASN A 20 -5.91 5.53 -10.67
C ASN A 20 -6.06 6.93 -11.28
N TYR A 21 -6.80 7.84 -10.64
CA TYR A 21 -7.11 9.18 -11.17
C TYR A 21 -6.20 10.29 -10.64
N LYS A 22 -5.82 10.26 -9.36
CA LYS A 22 -4.96 11.29 -8.73
C LYS A 22 -3.92 10.79 -7.70
N PRO A 23 -3.23 9.67 -7.94
CA PRO A 23 -2.13 9.27 -7.08
C PRO A 23 -0.91 10.17 -7.39
N ASN A 24 -0.38 10.91 -6.41
CA ASN A 24 0.85 11.71 -6.62
C ASN A 24 2.06 10.99 -6.00
N PHE A 25 2.74 10.19 -6.81
CA PHE A 25 3.99 9.50 -6.46
C PHE A 25 5.21 10.02 -7.25
N THR A 26 5.17 11.28 -7.71
CA THR A 26 6.25 11.88 -8.52
C THR A 26 7.60 11.92 -7.80
N GLY A 27 7.60 11.93 -6.46
CA GLY A 27 8.80 11.79 -5.63
C GLY A 27 9.45 10.40 -5.66
N ILE A 28 8.77 9.36 -6.19
CA ILE A 28 9.31 8.00 -6.36
C ILE A 28 9.73 7.79 -7.80
N ALA A 29 8.82 8.04 -8.74
CA ALA A 29 9.09 8.01 -10.16
C ALA A 29 8.30 9.11 -10.87
N SER A 30 8.98 9.88 -11.69
CA SER A 30 8.35 10.85 -12.57
C SER A 30 8.08 10.18 -13.90
N GLY A 31 6.81 9.81 -14.11
CA GLY A 31 6.29 9.37 -15.39
C GLY A 31 6.08 10.54 -16.33
N ASN A 32 6.58 10.46 -17.57
CA ASN A 32 6.45 11.57 -18.53
C ASN A 32 5.06 11.61 -19.19
N ASN A 33 4.26 10.54 -19.00
CA ASN A 33 2.99 10.31 -19.68
C ASN A 33 1.95 9.74 -18.70
N ASN A 34 0.65 9.91 -18.97
CA ASN A 34 -0.45 9.36 -18.14
C ASN A 34 -0.43 7.83 -17.92
N ARG A 35 0.34 7.07 -18.73
CA ARG A 35 0.52 5.62 -18.56
C ARG A 35 1.52 5.24 -17.47
N ASP A 36 2.31 6.22 -17.03
CA ASP A 36 3.40 6.04 -16.08
C ASP A 36 2.98 6.50 -14.66
N HIS A 37 1.69 6.82 -14.46
CA HIS A 37 1.15 7.16 -13.15
C HIS A 37 1.20 5.94 -12.23
N LEU A 38 2.06 6.01 -11.21
CA LEU A 38 2.11 5.02 -10.16
C LEU A 38 0.91 5.15 -9.23
N TYR A 39 0.44 4.03 -8.72
CA TYR A 39 -0.52 3.93 -7.63
C TYR A 39 -0.28 2.65 -6.85
N ILE A 40 -0.82 2.58 -5.64
CA ILE A 40 -0.79 1.37 -4.83
C ILE A 40 -1.91 0.45 -5.30
N SER A 41 -1.53 -0.73 -5.81
CA SER A 41 -2.50 -1.75 -6.19
C SER A 41 -2.97 -2.60 -5.01
N LYS A 42 -2.04 -2.97 -4.11
CA LYS A 42 -2.30 -3.74 -2.89
C LYS A 42 -1.26 -3.46 -1.81
N VAL A 43 -1.64 -3.66 -0.55
CA VAL A 43 -0.72 -3.64 0.60
C VAL A 43 -0.85 -4.94 1.38
N ILE A 44 0.21 -5.74 1.37
CA ILE A 44 0.25 -7.04 2.07
C ILE A 44 1.14 -6.93 3.30
N HIS A 45 0.58 -7.16 4.48
CA HIS A 45 1.28 -7.19 5.76
C HIS A 45 1.30 -8.60 6.32
N LYS A 46 2.50 -9.18 6.48
CA LYS A 46 2.69 -10.52 7.05
C LYS A 46 3.41 -10.40 8.38
N ALA A 47 2.81 -10.96 9.42
CA ALA A 47 3.35 -11.00 10.77
C ALA A 47 3.37 -12.45 11.28
N PHE A 48 4.37 -12.77 12.08
CA PHE A 48 4.52 -14.07 12.73
C PHE A 48 4.92 -13.83 14.19
N ILE A 49 4.33 -14.60 15.09
CA ILE A 49 4.67 -14.62 16.51
C ILE A 49 4.99 -16.08 16.82
N ASP A 50 6.18 -16.30 17.39
CA ASP A 50 6.56 -17.58 17.97
C ASP A 50 6.39 -17.49 19.48
N VAL A 51 5.76 -18.50 20.08
CA VAL A 51 5.63 -18.61 21.53
C VAL A 51 6.05 -20.02 21.89
N ASN A 52 7.19 -20.12 22.56
CA ASN A 52 7.70 -21.37 23.10
C ASN A 52 8.17 -21.13 24.55
N GLU A 53 8.54 -22.22 25.23
CA GLU A 53 8.93 -22.18 26.64
C GLU A 53 10.28 -21.46 26.90
N GLN A 54 11.05 -21.16 25.84
CA GLN A 54 12.28 -20.39 25.92
C GLN A 54 12.06 -18.88 25.75
N GLY A 55 10.86 -18.48 25.30
CA GLY A 55 10.56 -17.11 24.89
C GLY A 55 10.80 -16.89 23.40
#